data_AF-A0A2S4UER3-F1
#
_entry.id   AF-A0A2S4UER3-F1
#
_cell.length_a   1.000
_cell.length_b   1.000
_cell.length_c   1.000
_cell.angle_alpha   90.00
_cell.angle_beta   90.00
_cell.angle_gamma   90.00
#
_symmetry.space_group_name_H-M   'P 1'
#
loop_
_entity.id
_entity.type
_entity.pdbx_description
1 polymer ?
#
loop_
_entity_poly.entity_id
_entity_poly.type
_entity_poly.pdbx_seq_one_letter_code
_entity_poly.pdbx_strand_id
1 'polypeptide(L)'
;MNCFQQGHITFALVALIIALYSGRAEATSVSVLCDKHFNKDGKVDGRASCSGYPYIDQDYSCSRPSCETTDGTDIRWSDLTIRRCYNKSGTKDAVHVAQYFRQDSYADVMNYQGIWWHCDFSAFEGNQKVLGCTDCYRV
;
A
#
# COMPACT_ATOMS: atom_id res chain seq x y z
N MET A 1 -6.91 54.14 24.85
CA MET A 1 -7.36 53.78 23.50
C MET A 1 -6.49 52.65 22.97
N ASN A 2 -6.90 51.39 23.19
CA ASN A 2 -6.18 50.19 22.75
C ASN A 2 -7.02 49.36 21.76
N CYS A 3 -7.87 50.03 20.98
CA CYS A 3 -8.86 49.37 20.12
C CYS A 3 -8.29 48.87 18.78
N PHE A 4 -7.08 49.28 18.39
CA PHE A 4 -6.51 48.94 17.08
C PHE A 4 -5.62 47.69 17.06
N GLN A 5 -5.15 47.18 18.22
CA GLN A 5 -4.32 45.97 18.25
C GLN A 5 -5.14 44.66 18.34
N GLN A 6 -6.36 44.71 18.87
CA GLN A 6 -7.19 43.52 19.06
C GLN A 6 -7.77 42.94 17.75
N GLY A 7 -8.09 43.78 16.76
CA GLY A 7 -8.68 43.32 15.49
C GLY A 7 -7.71 42.53 14.60
N HIS A 8 -6.43 42.91 14.57
CA HIS A 8 -5.42 42.24 13.76
C HIS A 8 -5.09 40.83 14.27
N ILE A 9 -5.11 40.64 15.59
CA ILE A 9 -4.87 39.32 16.21
C ILE A 9 -5.99 38.35 15.83
N THR A 10 -7.25 38.78 15.94
CA THR A 10 -8.41 37.95 15.60
C THR A 10 -8.44 37.58 14.12
N PHE A 11 -8.11 38.53 13.23
CA PHE A 11 -8.10 38.28 11.79
C PHE A 11 -6.99 37.30 11.38
N ALA A 12 -5.79 37.42 11.97
CA ALA A 12 -4.70 36.47 11.75
C ALA A 12 -5.05 35.07 12.29
N LEU A 13 -5.73 34.98 13.44
CA LEU A 13 -6.17 33.70 14.01
C LEU A 13 -7.20 33.00 13.12
N VAL A 14 -8.19 33.74 12.61
CA VAL A 14 -9.20 33.19 11.69
C VAL A 14 -8.57 32.76 10.37
N ALA A 15 -7.64 33.55 9.82
CA ALA A 15 -6.89 33.16 8.62
C ALA A 15 -6.03 31.90 8.85
N LEU A 16 -5.38 31.78 10.02
CA LEU A 16 -4.62 30.59 10.40
C LEU A 16 -5.52 29.36 10.57
N ILE A 17 -6.69 29.51 11.20
CA ILE A 17 -7.69 28.44 11.34
C ILE A 17 -8.19 28.01 9.96
N ILE A 18 -8.54 28.96 9.08
CA ILE A 18 -8.98 28.65 7.72
C ILE A 18 -7.87 27.97 6.93
N ALA A 19 -6.61 28.42 7.03
CA ALA A 19 -5.46 27.76 6.39
C ALA A 19 -5.20 26.35 6.96
N LEU A 20 -5.36 26.15 8.27
CA LEU A 20 -5.25 24.85 8.93
C LEU A 20 -6.40 23.90 8.55
N TYR A 21 -7.63 24.42 8.37
CA TYR A 21 -8.79 23.65 7.93
C TYR A 21 -8.75 23.35 6.43
N SER A 22 -8.31 24.28 5.59
CA SER A 22 -8.17 24.06 4.15
C SER A 22 -6.91 23.26 3.78
N GLY A 23 -5.90 23.21 4.66
CA GLY A 23 -4.78 22.28 4.56
C GLY A 23 -5.14 20.84 4.95
N ARG A 24 -6.29 20.62 5.59
CA ARG A 24 -6.93 19.30 5.64
C ARG A 24 -7.76 19.12 4.38
N ALA A 25 -7.09 19.07 3.23
CA ALA A 25 -7.63 18.27 2.14
C ALA A 25 -7.81 16.87 2.76
N GLU A 26 -9.07 16.47 2.99
CA GLU A 26 -9.35 15.09 3.31
C GLU A 26 -8.64 14.26 2.25
N ALA A 27 -7.59 13.54 2.65
CA ALA A 27 -7.10 12.44 1.85
C ALA A 27 -8.29 11.50 1.80
N THR A 28 -9.12 11.63 0.78
CA THR A 28 -10.26 10.74 0.57
C THR A 28 -9.65 9.35 0.48
N SER A 29 -9.81 8.58 1.55
CA SER A 29 -9.26 7.23 1.63
C SER A 29 -9.91 6.43 0.51
N VAL A 30 -9.09 5.95 -0.42
CA VAL A 30 -9.55 5.11 -1.53
C VAL A 30 -9.22 3.65 -1.25
N SER A 31 -10.10 2.77 -1.72
CA SER A 31 -9.79 1.34 -1.80
C SER A 31 -9.05 1.04 -3.10
N VAL A 32 -7.95 0.32 -3.01
CA VAL A 32 -7.08 -0.03 -4.15
C VAL A 32 -6.86 -1.53 -4.15
N LEU A 33 -7.06 -2.16 -5.33
CA LEU A 33 -6.64 -3.53 -5.56
C LEU A 33 -5.15 -3.51 -5.96
N CYS A 34 -4.31 -4.20 -5.18
CA CYS A 34 -2.87 -4.26 -5.42
C CYS A 34 -2.53 -5.42 -6.37
N ASP A 35 -3.26 -5.56 -7.48
CA ASP A 35 -3.10 -6.66 -8.43
C ASP A 35 -1.89 -6.51 -9.35
N LYS A 36 -1.17 -5.38 -9.30
CA LYS A 36 0.12 -5.19 -9.98
C LYS A 36 1.31 -5.22 -9.02
N HIS A 37 1.30 -4.38 -8.00
CA HIS A 37 2.42 -4.20 -7.09
C HIS A 37 1.93 -4.01 -5.65
N PHE A 38 2.66 -4.62 -4.72
CA PHE A 38 2.54 -4.33 -3.31
C PHE A 38 3.94 -4.31 -2.70
N ASN A 39 4.25 -3.34 -1.84
CA ASN A 39 5.45 -3.30 -1.02
C ASN A 39 5.08 -2.82 0.38
N LYS A 40 5.44 -3.57 1.42
CA LYS A 40 5.17 -3.18 2.81
C LYS A 40 5.86 -1.86 3.22
N ASP A 41 6.99 -1.53 2.58
CA ASP A 41 7.79 -0.32 2.83
C ASP A 41 7.72 0.59 1.61
N GLY A 42 6.61 1.32 1.48
CA GLY A 42 6.40 2.29 0.41
C GLY A 42 7.18 3.59 0.61
N LYS A 43 6.95 4.54 -0.30
CA LYS A 43 7.59 5.89 -0.30
C LYS A 43 7.27 6.72 0.95
N VAL A 44 6.13 6.47 1.59
CA VAL A 44 5.71 7.15 2.82
C VAL A 44 6.02 6.27 4.01
N ASP A 45 6.77 6.82 4.97
CA ASP A 45 7.17 6.10 6.18
C ASP A 45 5.98 5.46 6.90
N GLY A 46 6.13 4.17 7.20
CA GLY A 46 5.12 3.38 7.90
C GLY A 46 3.95 2.90 7.03
N ARG A 47 3.92 3.22 5.74
CA ARG A 47 2.83 2.85 4.82
C ARG A 47 3.32 1.91 3.73
N ALA A 48 2.42 1.08 3.22
CA ALA A 48 2.66 0.24 2.07
C ALA A 48 2.54 1.04 0.77
N SER A 49 3.24 0.61 -0.27
CA SER A 49 2.99 1.00 -1.66
C SER A 49 2.10 -0.05 -2.32
N CYS A 50 1.17 0.39 -3.15
CA CYS A 50 0.21 -0.44 -3.85
C CYS A 50 -0.09 0.17 -5.21
N SER A 51 -0.07 -0.64 -6.26
CA SER A 51 -0.61 -0.26 -7.57
C SER A 51 -1.36 -1.41 -8.20
N GLY A 52 -2.27 -1.07 -9.12
CA GLY A 52 -3.12 -2.02 -9.80
C GLY A 52 -3.40 -1.67 -11.24
N TYR A 53 -3.95 -2.63 -11.97
CA TYR A 53 -4.37 -2.46 -13.35
C TYR A 53 -5.67 -1.64 -13.45
N PRO A 54 -5.86 -0.87 -14.53
CA PRO A 54 -4.92 -0.63 -15.63
C PRO A 54 -3.86 0.46 -15.32
N TYR A 55 -3.93 1.10 -14.16
CA TYR A 55 -3.13 2.29 -13.83
C TYR A 55 -1.85 1.92 -13.07
N ILE A 56 -0.97 1.13 -13.68
CA ILE A 56 0.21 0.57 -13.03
C ILE A 56 1.24 1.62 -12.58
N ASP A 57 1.25 2.80 -13.22
CA ASP A 57 2.13 3.93 -12.89
C ASP A 57 1.59 4.80 -11.75
N GLN A 58 0.38 4.51 -11.24
CA GLN A 58 -0.18 5.19 -10.08
C GLN A 58 0.15 4.40 -8.82
N ASP A 59 1.07 4.94 -8.02
CA ASP A 59 1.36 4.39 -6.70
C ASP A 59 0.44 5.00 -5.64
N TYR A 60 -0.04 4.13 -4.76
CA TYR A 60 -0.88 4.50 -3.62
C TYR A 60 -0.15 4.17 -2.32
N SER A 61 -0.11 5.15 -1.43
CA SER A 61 0.33 4.97 -0.05
C SER A 61 -0.82 4.45 0.81
N CYS A 62 -0.73 3.20 1.20
CA CYS A 62 -1.76 2.47 1.92
C CYS A 62 -1.39 2.21 3.38
N SER A 63 -2.38 2.27 4.26
CA SER A 63 -2.25 1.84 5.65
C SER A 63 -2.08 0.33 5.66
N ARG A 64 -0.95 -0.16 6.18
CA ARG A 64 -0.66 -1.61 6.19
C ARG A 64 -1.78 -2.44 6.83
N PRO A 65 -2.36 -2.05 7.98
CA PRO A 65 -3.45 -2.81 8.59
C PRO A 65 -4.71 -2.94 7.73
N SER A 66 -4.89 -2.08 6.72
CA SER A 66 -6.04 -2.13 5.81
C SER A 66 -5.89 -3.13 4.67
N CYS A 67 -4.73 -3.77 4.54
CA CYS A 67 -4.37 -4.61 3.40
C CYS A 67 -4.57 -6.11 3.69
N GLU A 68 -5.49 -6.74 2.96
CA GLU A 68 -5.84 -8.15 3.09
C GLU A 68 -6.32 -8.76 1.77
N THR A 69 -6.41 -10.08 1.68
CA THR A 69 -6.85 -10.76 0.46
C THR A 69 -8.33 -10.49 0.16
N THR A 70 -8.65 -10.19 -1.10
CA THR A 70 -10.02 -9.82 -1.51
C THR A 70 -10.95 -10.99 -1.84
N ASP A 71 -10.47 -12.23 -1.70
CA ASP A 71 -11.22 -13.46 -2.03
C ASP A 71 -12.10 -13.98 -0.87
N GLY A 72 -12.23 -13.19 0.20
CA GLY A 72 -12.97 -13.55 1.41
C GLY A 72 -12.21 -14.47 2.37
N THR A 73 -10.92 -14.73 2.13
CA THR A 73 -10.08 -15.47 3.09
C THR A 73 -9.44 -14.58 4.15
N ASP A 74 -9.56 -13.26 4.01
CA ASP A 74 -9.12 -12.24 4.98
C ASP A 74 -7.67 -12.43 5.47
N ILE A 75 -6.80 -12.95 4.60
CA ILE A 75 -5.38 -13.10 4.88
C ILE A 75 -4.74 -11.71 4.82
N ARG A 76 -4.27 -11.25 5.97
CA ARG A 76 -3.56 -9.97 6.08
C ARG A 76 -2.25 -10.01 5.30
N TRP A 77 -1.81 -8.85 4.82
CA TRP A 77 -0.54 -8.71 4.10
C TRP A 77 0.65 -9.33 4.85
N SER A 78 0.66 -9.27 6.19
CA SER A 78 1.74 -9.78 7.04
C SER A 78 1.85 -11.30 7.02
N ASP A 79 0.73 -11.98 6.76
CA ASP A 79 0.61 -13.44 6.76
C ASP A 79 0.57 -14.01 5.33
N LEU A 80 0.50 -13.14 4.32
CA LEU A 80 0.46 -13.54 2.92
C LEU A 80 1.74 -14.29 2.54
N THR A 81 1.54 -15.50 2.03
CA THR A 81 2.60 -16.38 1.56
C THR A 81 2.29 -16.84 0.14
N ILE A 82 3.28 -16.77 -0.75
CA ILE A 82 3.22 -17.41 -2.07
C ILE A 82 4.10 -18.67 -2.04
N ARG A 83 3.57 -19.77 -2.58
CA ARG A 83 4.17 -21.10 -2.42
C ARG A 83 4.86 -21.62 -3.67
N ARG A 84 5.77 -22.57 -3.46
CA ARG A 84 6.53 -23.28 -4.51
C ARG A 84 7.26 -22.34 -5.48
N CYS A 85 7.92 -21.34 -4.91
CA CYS A 85 8.71 -20.39 -5.67
C CYS A 85 10.14 -20.91 -5.90
N TYR A 86 10.86 -20.28 -6.82
CA TYR A 86 12.23 -20.65 -7.13
C TYR A 86 13.08 -19.44 -7.54
N ASN A 87 14.39 -19.61 -7.46
CA ASN A 87 15.38 -18.72 -8.04
C ASN A 87 16.65 -19.53 -8.39
N LYS A 88 17.73 -18.84 -8.77
CA LYS A 88 19.01 -19.49 -9.12
C LYS A 88 19.62 -20.33 -7.99
N SER A 89 19.26 -20.07 -6.75
CA SER A 89 19.78 -20.75 -5.56
C SER A 89 18.95 -21.97 -5.14
N GLY A 90 17.78 -22.19 -5.76
CA GLY A 90 16.93 -23.35 -5.49
C GLY A 90 15.45 -23.01 -5.38
N THR A 91 14.72 -23.82 -4.65
CA THR A 91 13.27 -23.69 -4.44
C THR A 91 12.94 -23.28 -3.01
N LYS A 92 11.79 -22.64 -2.81
CA LYS A 92 11.25 -22.26 -1.52
C LYS A 92 9.75 -22.53 -1.49
N ASP A 93 9.34 -23.41 -0.57
CA ASP A 93 7.93 -23.83 -0.49
C ASP A 93 6.99 -22.70 -0.04
N ALA A 94 7.47 -21.78 0.78
CA ALA A 94 6.68 -20.68 1.33
C ALA A 94 7.51 -19.39 1.39
N VAL A 95 7.13 -18.39 0.59
CA VAL A 95 7.72 -17.05 0.57
C VAL A 95 6.75 -16.09 1.23
N HIS A 96 7.08 -15.63 2.44
CA HIS A 96 6.32 -14.57 3.11
C HIS A 96 6.56 -13.26 2.37
N VAL A 97 5.49 -12.62 1.92
CA VAL A 97 5.55 -11.46 1.02
C VAL A 97 5.96 -10.22 1.80
N ALA A 98 7.13 -9.67 1.46
CA ALA A 98 7.47 -8.28 1.81
C ALA A 98 7.10 -7.32 0.68
N GLN A 99 7.30 -7.77 -0.56
CA GLN A 99 6.92 -7.06 -1.77
C GLN A 99 6.65 -8.05 -2.89
N TYR A 100 5.79 -7.69 -3.84
CA TYR A 100 5.68 -8.41 -5.11
C TYR A 100 5.49 -7.48 -6.29
N PHE A 101 5.82 -7.98 -7.47
CA PHE A 101 5.31 -7.51 -8.75
C PHE A 101 4.59 -8.69 -9.43
N ARG A 102 3.32 -8.52 -9.75
CA ARG A 102 2.51 -9.53 -10.43
C ARG A 102 2.55 -9.32 -11.94
N GLN A 103 2.48 -10.43 -12.65
CA GLN A 103 2.30 -10.54 -14.09
C GLN A 103 1.10 -11.46 -14.34
N ASP A 104 0.80 -11.77 -15.61
CA ASP A 104 -0.40 -12.54 -15.94
C ASP A 104 -0.41 -13.98 -15.36
N SER A 105 0.76 -14.62 -15.28
CA SER A 105 0.89 -16.03 -14.87
C SER A 105 1.81 -16.28 -13.68
N TYR A 106 2.47 -15.24 -13.16
CA TYR A 106 3.45 -15.36 -12.07
C TYR A 106 3.60 -14.05 -11.30
N ALA A 107 4.30 -14.11 -10.18
CA ALA A 107 4.80 -12.94 -9.49
C ALA A 107 6.29 -13.08 -9.13
N ASP A 108 7.00 -11.98 -9.23
CA ASP A 108 8.29 -11.81 -8.57
C ASP A 108 8.03 -11.36 -7.13
N VAL A 109 8.46 -12.15 -6.15
CA VAL A 109 8.16 -11.94 -4.74
C VAL A 109 9.47 -11.76 -3.96
N MET A 110 9.58 -10.62 -3.29
CA MET A 110 10.65 -10.37 -2.32
C MET A 110 10.21 -10.81 -0.94
N ASN A 111 11.05 -11.59 -0.27
CA ASN A 111 10.84 -11.92 1.13
C ASN A 111 11.40 -10.85 2.07
N TYR A 112 11.18 -11.01 3.37
CA TYR A 112 11.67 -10.09 4.40
C TYR A 112 13.21 -9.99 4.49
N GLN A 113 13.96 -10.95 3.93
CA GLN A 113 15.41 -10.89 3.82
C GLN A 113 15.89 -10.15 2.56
N GLY A 114 14.99 -9.59 1.75
CA GLY A 114 15.33 -8.91 0.50
C GLY A 114 15.67 -9.85 -0.66
N ILE A 115 15.41 -11.16 -0.52
CA ILE A 115 15.68 -12.14 -1.59
C ILE A 115 14.45 -12.25 -2.48
N TRP A 116 14.67 -12.13 -3.78
CA TRP A 116 13.66 -12.28 -4.81
C TRP A 116 13.47 -13.74 -5.23
N TRP A 117 12.22 -14.09 -5.46
CA TRP A 117 11.76 -15.41 -5.88
C TRP A 117 10.77 -15.26 -7.02
N HIS A 118 10.93 -16.07 -8.06
CA HIS A 118 9.92 -16.23 -9.10
C HIS A 118 8.88 -17.24 -8.62
N CYS A 119 7.60 -16.90 -8.70
CA CYS A 119 6.51 -17.71 -8.20
C CYS A 119 5.40 -17.84 -9.25
N ASP A 120 5.27 -19.01 -9.87
CA ASP A 120 4.19 -19.27 -10.83
C ASP A 120 2.83 -19.44 -10.11
N PHE A 121 1.77 -18.84 -10.65
CA PHE A 121 0.44 -18.94 -10.05
C PHE A 121 -0.15 -20.35 -10.16
N SER A 122 0.20 -21.08 -11.22
CA SER A 122 -0.24 -22.47 -11.41
C SER A 122 0.44 -23.47 -10.46
N ALA A 123 1.52 -23.06 -9.78
CA ALA A 123 2.29 -23.97 -8.93
C ALA A 123 1.52 -24.41 -7.68
N PHE A 124 0.65 -23.56 -7.12
CA PHE A 124 -0.12 -23.86 -5.90
C PHE A 124 -1.45 -23.10 -5.88
N GLU A 125 -2.52 -23.77 -5.45
CA GLU A 125 -3.85 -23.15 -5.30
C GLU A 125 -3.80 -22.05 -4.23
N GLY A 126 -4.02 -20.80 -4.65
CA GLY A 126 -3.98 -19.62 -3.78
C GLY A 126 -2.81 -18.68 -4.07
N ASN A 127 -1.84 -19.05 -4.92
CA ASN A 127 -0.81 -18.11 -5.39
C ASN A 127 -1.42 -16.93 -6.19
N GLN A 128 -2.61 -17.12 -6.75
CA GLN A 128 -3.38 -16.10 -7.46
C GLN A 128 -4.08 -15.08 -6.55
N LYS A 129 -4.06 -15.27 -5.21
CA LYS A 129 -4.69 -14.32 -4.29
C LYS A 129 -4.05 -12.94 -4.37
N VAL A 130 -4.88 -11.91 -4.26
CA VAL A 130 -4.49 -10.51 -4.42
C VAL A 130 -4.88 -9.74 -3.16
N LEU A 131 -4.02 -8.81 -2.75
CA LEU A 131 -4.32 -7.88 -1.67
C LEU A 131 -5.18 -6.71 -2.18
N GLY A 132 -6.19 -6.33 -1.42
CA GLY A 132 -6.86 -5.04 -1.50
C GLY A 132 -6.58 -4.26 -0.23
N CYS A 133 -6.37 -2.96 -0.36
CA CYS A 133 -6.17 -2.04 0.76
C CYS A 133 -7.27 -0.98 0.75
N THR A 134 -7.87 -0.67 1.90
CA THR A 134 -9.05 0.22 2.00
C THR A 134 -8.76 1.62 2.52
N ASP A 135 -7.57 1.85 3.07
CA ASP A 135 -7.11 3.17 3.53
C ASP A 135 -5.86 3.55 2.74
N CYS A 136 -6.06 4.17 1.57
CA CYS A 136 -4.99 4.60 0.68
C CYS A 136 -5.18 6.03 0.16
N TYR A 137 -4.08 6.64 -0.28
CA TYR A 137 -4.08 7.87 -1.08
C TYR A 137 -2.93 7.85 -2.08
N ARG A 138 -3.07 8.56 -3.19
CA ARG A 138 -2.08 8.59 -4.28
C ARG A 138 -0.82 9.40 -3.90
N VAL A 139 0.37 8.96 -4.32
CA VAL A 139 1.69 9.58 -4.00
C VAL A 139 2.63 9.77 -5.19
#